data_AF-A0AAW8YNL2-F1
#
_entry.id   AF-A0AAW8YNL2-F1
#
_cell.length_a   1.000
_cell.length_b   1.000
_cell.length_c   1.000
_cell.angle_alpha   90.00
_cell.angle_beta   90.00
_cell.angle_gamma   90.00
#
_symmetry.space_group_name_H-M   'P 1'
#
loop_
_entity.id
_entity.type
_entity.pdbx_description
1 polymer ?
#
loop_
_entity_poly.entity_id
_entity_poly.type
_entity_poly.pdbx_seq_one_letter_code
_entity_poly.pdbx_strand_id
1 'polypeptide(L)'
;MISFLTLVSHYMGMISVKSKLKNQIYTITAFVGNWYLLYIGIRFIQNGAYTRGLLLLAIFLIFLYFSIMNIYYYFTNKQAPFDISPILEKYIGGTPEEVREKEEFRRRLTRVERQSRQVASPGGVFDQKALLPATIVSSARQQKNIEQIAEKMIQSGMVFMDYGGRTDEELRAEMPAQQTETYAIGDLGVAIPYAEVQLVAGKPTVVAGMNQMEAVPVGEITKVGLSSYQAAKAENHLYLANAFLIGGEKKVRGRSGMIVENEPYRLKINIAYKRRQISLSK
;
A
#
# COMPACT_ATOMS: atom_id res chain seq x y z
N MET A 1 32.72 -33.96 -10.99
CA MET A 1 32.51 -34.02 -9.52
C MET A 1 31.67 -32.82 -9.14
N ILE A 2 30.37 -33.02 -8.90
CA ILE A 2 29.48 -31.94 -8.46
C ILE A 2 29.86 -31.66 -7.00
N SER A 3 30.59 -30.56 -6.76
CA SER A 3 30.99 -30.17 -5.42
C SER A 3 29.74 -29.76 -4.65
N PHE A 4 29.64 -30.16 -3.38
CA PHE A 4 28.58 -29.72 -2.46
C PHE A 4 28.44 -28.18 -2.47
N LEU A 5 29.55 -27.46 -2.64
CA LEU A 5 29.58 -26.01 -2.80
C LEU A 5 28.85 -25.52 -4.06
N THR A 6 28.93 -26.25 -5.17
CA THR A 6 28.22 -25.92 -6.42
C THR A 6 26.73 -26.20 -6.31
N LEU A 7 26.35 -27.26 -5.58
CA LEU A 7 24.94 -27.57 -5.29
C LEU A 7 24.33 -26.50 -4.37
N VAL A 8 25.04 -26.10 -3.31
CA VAL A 8 24.59 -25.02 -2.40
C VAL A 8 24.49 -23.68 -3.13
N SER A 9 25.47 -23.32 -3.96
CA SER A 9 25.44 -22.09 -4.74
C SER A 9 24.30 -22.07 -5.77
N HIS A 10 24.01 -23.21 -6.41
CA HIS A 10 22.91 -23.34 -7.37
C HIS A 10 21.53 -23.35 -6.70
N TYR A 11 21.41 -23.99 -5.52
CA TYR A 11 20.19 -23.97 -4.71
C TYR A 11 19.91 -22.57 -4.11
N MET A 12 20.97 -21.79 -3.82
CA MET A 12 20.87 -20.40 -3.34
C MET A 12 20.37 -19.41 -4.41
N GLY A 13 20.61 -19.67 -5.70
CA GLY A 13 20.18 -18.79 -6.79
C GLY A 13 18.71 -18.94 -7.19
N MET A 14 18.11 -20.13 -6.99
CA MET A 14 16.73 -20.43 -7.40
C MET A 14 15.67 -20.18 -6.30
N ILE A 15 16.12 -19.81 -5.12
CA ILE A 15 15.27 -19.64 -3.95
C ILE A 15 15.12 -18.14 -3.69
N SER A 16 14.07 -17.54 -4.24
CA SER A 16 13.58 -16.21 -3.84
C SER A 16 12.94 -16.26 -2.43
N VAL A 17 13.55 -16.97 -1.49
CA VAL A 17 13.00 -17.13 -0.14
C VAL A 17 13.51 -16.01 0.73
N LYS A 18 12.54 -15.38 1.41
CA LYS A 18 12.67 -14.58 2.64
C LYS A 18 14.09 -14.65 3.22
N SER A 19 14.77 -13.51 3.27
CA SER A 19 16.12 -13.30 3.83
C SER A 19 16.43 -14.14 5.09
N LYS A 20 15.41 -14.38 5.93
CA LYS A 20 15.45 -15.30 7.07
C LYS A 20 15.99 -16.72 6.78
N LEU A 21 15.58 -17.40 5.69
CA LEU A 21 16.01 -18.78 5.42
C LEU A 21 17.49 -18.85 5.00
N LYS A 22 17.93 -17.87 4.22
CA LYS A 22 19.34 -17.70 3.83
C LYS A 22 20.22 -17.51 5.06
N ASN A 23 19.80 -16.65 5.99
CA ASN A 23 20.56 -16.37 7.21
C ASN A 23 20.53 -17.52 8.23
N GLN A 24 19.44 -18.31 8.28
CA GLN A 24 19.38 -19.56 9.04
C GLN A 24 20.43 -20.58 8.55
N ILE A 25 20.56 -20.76 7.24
CA ILE A 25 21.53 -21.69 6.64
C ILE A 25 22.97 -21.22 6.90
N TYR A 26 23.26 -19.92 6.75
CA TYR A 26 24.57 -19.38 7.08
C TYR A 26 24.92 -19.54 8.56
N THR A 27 23.96 -19.33 9.45
CA THR A 27 24.14 -19.50 10.89
C THR A 27 24.51 -20.94 11.25
N ILE A 28 23.78 -21.93 10.70
CA ILE A 28 24.08 -23.36 10.93
C ILE A 28 25.47 -23.71 10.36
N THR A 29 25.78 -23.24 9.15
CA THR A 29 27.06 -23.53 8.49
C THR A 29 28.24 -22.92 9.26
N ALA A 30 28.10 -21.68 9.73
CA ALA A 30 29.10 -21.01 10.55
C ALA A 30 29.28 -21.70 11.91
N PHE A 31 28.19 -22.12 12.56
CA PHE A 31 28.24 -22.84 13.83
C PHE A 31 29.01 -24.18 13.70
N VAL A 32 28.70 -24.96 12.67
CA VAL A 32 29.40 -26.23 12.38
C VAL A 32 30.85 -25.97 12.01
N GLY A 33 31.12 -24.98 11.16
CA GLY A 33 32.48 -24.58 10.77
C GLY A 33 33.35 -24.14 11.95
N ASN A 34 32.76 -23.51 12.97
CA ASN A 34 33.49 -23.07 14.15
C ASN A 34 34.10 -24.23 14.96
N TRP A 35 33.48 -25.41 14.96
CA TRP A 35 34.05 -26.59 15.61
C TRP A 35 35.38 -27.06 14.98
N TYR A 36 35.60 -26.74 13.70
CA TYR A 36 36.89 -27.00 13.05
C TYR A 36 38.00 -26.07 13.57
N LEU A 37 37.68 -24.80 13.89
CA LEU A 37 38.61 -23.88 14.54
C LEU A 37 39.03 -24.37 15.93
N LEU A 38 38.09 -24.92 16.70
CA LEU A 38 38.39 -25.55 17.99
C LEU A 38 39.38 -26.71 17.83
N TYR A 39 39.13 -27.60 16.87
CA TYR A 39 40.00 -28.74 16.60
C TYR A 39 41.44 -28.29 16.26
N ILE A 40 41.59 -27.32 15.36
CA ILE A 40 42.91 -26.78 15.01
C ILE A 40 43.57 -26.13 16.23
N GLY A 41 42.84 -25.32 17.00
CA GLY A 41 43.36 -24.67 18.20
C GLY A 41 43.96 -25.67 19.20
N ILE A 42 43.26 -26.77 19.47
CA ILE A 42 43.73 -27.84 20.35
C ILE A 42 44.98 -28.53 19.78
N ARG A 43 45.01 -28.81 18.47
CA ARG A 43 46.18 -29.43 17.81
C ARG A 43 47.42 -28.53 17.88
N PHE A 44 47.27 -27.21 17.78
CA PHE A 44 48.37 -26.27 17.96
C PHE A 44 48.94 -26.26 19.38
N ILE A 45 48.08 -26.42 20.40
CA ILE A 45 48.50 -26.55 21.80
C ILE A 45 49.27 -27.86 22.00
N GLN A 46 48.75 -28.98 21.47
CA GLN A 46 49.41 -30.29 21.53
C GLN A 46 50.77 -30.30 20.83
N ASN A 47 50.93 -29.50 19.78
CA ASN A 47 52.19 -29.34 19.04
C ASN A 47 53.16 -28.32 19.65
N GLY A 48 52.91 -27.84 20.88
CA GLY A 48 53.79 -26.92 21.60
C GLY A 48 53.70 -25.45 21.17
N ALA A 49 52.82 -25.11 20.22
CA ALA A 49 52.62 -23.75 19.73
C ALA A 49 51.47 -23.05 20.49
N TYR A 50 51.68 -22.87 21.79
CA TYR A 50 50.66 -22.37 22.74
C TYR A 50 50.06 -21.02 22.37
N THR A 51 50.86 -20.07 21.90
CA THR A 51 50.39 -18.71 21.56
C THR A 51 49.38 -18.73 20.41
N ARG A 52 49.69 -19.47 19.34
CA ARG A 52 48.80 -19.64 18.19
C ARG A 52 47.55 -20.44 18.55
N GLY A 53 47.70 -21.48 19.36
CA GLY A 53 46.59 -22.27 19.87
C GLY A 53 45.61 -21.45 20.71
N LEU A 54 46.12 -20.65 21.65
CA LEU A 54 45.30 -19.77 22.50
C LEU A 54 44.58 -18.68 21.70
N LEU A 55 45.23 -18.06 20.71
CA LEU A 55 44.58 -17.09 19.83
C LEU A 55 43.43 -17.71 19.03
N LEU A 56 43.63 -18.92 18.49
CA LEU A 56 42.58 -19.64 17.76
C LEU A 56 41.42 -20.04 18.68
N LEU A 57 41.69 -20.42 19.93
CA LEU A 57 40.65 -20.68 20.93
C LEU A 57 39.88 -19.41 21.30
N ALA A 58 40.54 -18.26 21.40
CA ALA A 58 39.88 -16.99 21.65
C ALA A 58 38.94 -16.60 20.50
N ILE A 59 39.40 -16.75 19.24
CA ILE A 59 38.57 -16.52 18.04
C ILE A 59 37.39 -17.49 18.00
N PHE A 60 37.60 -18.76 18.34
CA PHE A 60 36.53 -19.76 18.45
C PHE A 60 35.44 -19.32 19.42
N LEU A 61 35.81 -18.83 20.61
CA LEU A 61 34.85 -18.37 21.62
C LEU A 61 34.05 -17.16 21.14
N ILE A 62 34.69 -16.21 20.45
CA ILE A 62 34.03 -15.04 19.86
C ILE A 62 33.00 -15.49 18.81
N PHE A 63 33.40 -16.35 17.86
CA PHE A 63 32.49 -16.86 16.84
C PHE A 63 31.41 -17.78 17.40
N LEU A 64 31.69 -18.51 18.48
CA LEU A 64 30.71 -19.33 19.17
C LEU A 64 29.63 -18.45 19.78
N TYR A 65 30.03 -17.37 20.46
CA TYR A 65 29.12 -16.38 21.02
C TYR A 65 28.20 -15.78 19.93
N PHE A 66 28.77 -15.27 18.83
CA PHE A 66 27.97 -14.72 17.73
C PHE A 66 27.07 -15.77 17.05
N SER A 67 27.55 -17.01 16.91
CA SER A 67 26.74 -18.08 16.33
C SER A 67 25.55 -18.43 17.22
N ILE A 68 25.74 -18.47 18.55
CA ILE A 68 24.64 -18.70 19.50
C ILE A 68 23.63 -17.53 19.46
N MET A 69 24.11 -16.29 19.41
CA MET A 69 23.22 -15.11 19.27
C MET A 69 22.41 -15.17 17.97
N ASN A 70 23.04 -15.52 16.85
CA ASN A 70 22.36 -15.72 15.58
C ASN A 70 21.36 -16.88 15.62
N ILE A 71 21.66 -17.97 16.34
CA ILE A 71 20.70 -19.09 16.52
C ILE A 71 19.45 -18.58 17.26
N TYR A 72 19.62 -17.82 18.35
CA TYR A 72 18.50 -17.21 19.05
C TYR A 72 17.70 -16.27 18.13
N TYR A 73 18.37 -15.39 17.39
CA TYR A 73 17.73 -14.40 16.52
C TYR A 73 16.95 -15.03 15.36
N TYR A 74 17.54 -16.03 14.69
CA TYR A 74 16.96 -16.61 13.47
C TYR A 74 16.02 -17.79 13.73
N PHE A 75 16.21 -18.54 14.81
CA PHE A 75 15.42 -19.75 15.12
C PHE A 75 14.44 -19.56 16.29
N THR A 76 14.56 -18.48 17.08
CA THR A 76 13.68 -18.22 18.22
C THR A 76 12.96 -16.87 18.07
N ASN A 77 11.72 -16.76 18.55
CA ASN A 77 10.97 -15.49 18.58
C ASN A 77 11.24 -14.66 19.86
N LYS A 78 12.31 -14.96 20.60
CA LYS A 78 12.66 -14.33 21.88
C LYS A 78 13.95 -13.54 21.72
N GLN A 79 14.05 -12.37 22.37
CA GLN A 79 15.29 -11.62 22.43
C GLN A 79 16.35 -12.44 23.19
N ALA A 80 17.57 -12.51 22.63
CA ALA A 80 18.66 -13.25 23.25
C ALA A 80 19.11 -12.56 24.54
N PRO A 81 19.39 -13.29 25.63
CA PRO A 81 20.02 -12.70 26.80
C PRO A 81 21.43 -12.21 26.43
N PHE A 82 21.75 -10.96 26.78
CA PHE A 82 23.05 -10.29 26.50
C PHE A 82 23.34 -10.00 25.03
N ASP A 83 22.36 -9.51 24.27
CA ASP A 83 22.55 -9.08 22.89
C ASP A 83 23.33 -7.74 22.79
N ILE A 84 24.56 -7.79 22.26
CA ILE A 84 25.41 -6.61 22.00
C ILE A 84 25.19 -6.00 20.60
N SER A 85 24.30 -6.57 19.78
CA SER A 85 23.98 -6.09 18.43
C SER A 85 23.58 -4.60 18.40
N PRO A 86 22.78 -4.05 19.34
CA PRO A 86 22.42 -2.62 19.34
C PRO A 86 23.63 -1.68 19.50
N ILE A 87 24.67 -2.14 20.19
CA ILE A 87 25.89 -1.37 20.41
C ILE A 87 26.74 -1.40 19.13
N LEU A 88 26.88 -2.57 18.50
CA LEU A 88 27.57 -2.73 17.22
C LEU A 88 26.89 -1.95 16.09
N GLU A 89 25.55 -1.95 16.01
CA GLU A 89 24.77 -1.19 15.03
C GLU A 89 25.03 0.33 15.12
N LYS A 90 25.16 0.86 16.34
CA LYS A 90 25.46 2.28 16.58
C LYS A 90 26.89 2.67 16.14
N TYR A 91 27.83 1.73 16.20
CA TYR A 91 29.23 1.97 15.81
C TYR A 91 29.50 1.67 14.32
N ILE A 92 28.80 0.71 13.73
CA ILE A 92 29.00 0.27 12.33
C ILE A 92 28.10 1.07 11.36
N GLY A 93 27.06 1.75 11.86
CA GLY A 93 26.31 2.74 11.09
C GLY A 93 25.46 2.10 9.99
N GLY A 94 24.42 1.36 10.39
CA GLY A 94 23.42 0.86 9.45
C GLY A 94 22.27 0.15 10.15
N THR A 95 21.04 0.45 9.74
CA THR A 95 19.88 -0.38 10.08
C THR A 95 19.96 -1.69 9.28
N PRO A 96 19.78 -2.87 9.90
CA PRO A 96 19.84 -4.15 9.18
C PRO A 96 18.89 -4.16 7.98
N GLU A 97 19.35 -4.68 6.84
CA GLU A 97 18.59 -4.78 5.58
C GLU A 97 17.22 -5.45 5.78
N GLU A 98 17.14 -6.42 6.70
CA GLU A 98 15.89 -7.10 7.08
C GLU A 98 14.86 -6.18 7.77
N VAL A 99 15.29 -5.17 8.52
CA VAL A 99 14.38 -4.19 9.15
C VAL A 99 13.79 -3.30 8.06
N ARG A 100 14.60 -2.87 7.10
CA ARG A 100 14.16 -2.11 5.93
C ARG A 100 13.18 -2.91 5.07
N GLU A 101 13.50 -4.17 4.75
CA GLU A 101 12.61 -5.06 3.99
C GLU A 101 11.26 -5.29 4.72
N LYS A 102 11.28 -5.49 6.05
CA LYS A 102 10.06 -5.66 6.85
C LYS A 102 9.22 -4.39 6.89
N GLU A 103 9.85 -3.23 7.00
CA GLU A 103 9.17 -1.94 6.96
C GLU A 103 8.55 -1.68 5.59
N GLU A 104 9.29 -1.92 4.51
CA GLU A 104 8.77 -1.81 3.14
C GLU A 104 7.60 -2.77 2.89
N PHE A 105 7.73 -4.03 3.31
CA PHE A 105 6.66 -5.02 3.18
C PHE A 105 5.41 -4.60 3.97
N ARG A 106 5.58 -4.11 5.21
CA ARG A 106 4.47 -3.56 6.01
C ARG A 106 3.81 -2.36 5.33
N ARG A 107 4.60 -1.44 4.75
CA ARG A 107 4.08 -0.28 3.99
C ARG A 107 3.31 -0.72 2.75
N ARG A 108 3.76 -1.76 2.04
CA ARG A 108 3.05 -2.31 0.88
C ARG A 108 1.73 -2.98 1.29
N LEU A 109 1.72 -3.77 2.35
CA LEU A 109 0.51 -4.38 2.90
C LEU A 109 -0.53 -3.35 3.32
N THR A 110 -0.13 -2.33 4.08
CA THR A 110 -1.04 -1.26 4.49
C THR A 110 -1.56 -0.47 3.28
N ARG A 111 -0.75 -0.28 2.23
CA ARG A 111 -1.21 0.33 0.97
C ARG A 111 -2.30 -0.51 0.30
N VAL A 112 -2.12 -1.83 0.19
CA VAL A 112 -3.11 -2.74 -0.41
C VAL A 112 -4.41 -2.78 0.40
N GLU A 113 -4.33 -2.90 1.74
CA GLU A 113 -5.50 -2.88 2.61
C GLU A 113 -6.27 -1.55 2.50
N ARG A 114 -5.59 -0.41 2.45
CA ARG A 114 -6.22 0.91 2.27
C ARG A 114 -6.91 1.02 0.91
N GLN A 115 -6.25 0.59 -0.16
CA GLN A 115 -6.82 0.63 -1.50
C GLN A 115 -8.07 -0.25 -1.62
N SER A 116 -8.10 -1.42 -0.97
CA SER A 116 -9.30 -2.27 -0.94
C SER A 116 -10.49 -1.63 -0.21
N ARG A 117 -10.24 -0.81 0.82
CA ARG A 117 -11.31 -0.11 1.57
C ARG A 117 -11.87 1.09 0.80
N GLN A 118 -11.05 1.74 -0.03
CA GLN A 118 -11.46 2.93 -0.79
C GLN A 118 -12.33 2.61 -2.02
N VAL A 119 -12.33 1.36 -2.50
CA VAL A 119 -13.00 0.94 -3.75
C VAL A 119 -14.34 0.22 -3.51
N ALA A 120 -14.63 -0.21 -2.29
CA ALA A 120 -15.89 -0.89 -1.98
C ALA A 120 -17.07 0.10 -2.13
N SER A 121 -17.89 -0.06 -3.18
CA SER A 121 -19.02 0.82 -3.43
C SER A 121 -20.32 0.30 -2.78
N PRO A 122 -21.08 1.15 -2.07
CA PRO A 122 -22.32 0.75 -1.42
C PRO A 122 -23.45 0.30 -2.38
N GLY A 123 -23.37 0.66 -3.67
CA GLY A 123 -24.42 0.38 -4.66
C GLY A 123 -24.49 -1.07 -5.16
N GLY A 124 -23.51 -1.92 -4.79
CA GLY A 124 -23.40 -3.30 -5.26
C GLY A 124 -22.43 -3.48 -6.42
N VAL A 125 -22.34 -4.71 -6.94
CA VAL A 125 -21.42 -5.06 -8.04
C VAL A 125 -22.14 -4.90 -9.38
N PHE A 126 -21.70 -3.94 -10.19
CA PHE A 126 -22.22 -3.69 -11.53
C PHE A 126 -21.23 -4.13 -12.60
N ASP A 127 -21.74 -4.63 -13.73
CA ASP A 127 -20.91 -4.85 -14.93
C ASP A 127 -20.40 -3.49 -15.44
N GLN A 128 -19.08 -3.36 -15.63
CA GLN A 128 -18.44 -2.14 -16.11
C GLN A 128 -19.02 -1.67 -17.46
N LYS A 129 -19.49 -2.60 -18.30
CA LYS A 129 -20.12 -2.26 -19.59
C LYS A 129 -21.46 -1.54 -19.46
N ALA A 130 -22.10 -1.64 -18.29
CA ALA A 130 -23.38 -1.01 -17.99
C ALA A 130 -23.22 0.31 -17.22
N LEU A 131 -22.00 0.80 -17.00
CA LEU A 131 -21.73 2.04 -16.26
C LEU A 131 -21.47 3.21 -17.21
N LEU A 132 -22.19 4.31 -16.98
CA LEU A 132 -22.02 5.57 -17.69
C LEU A 132 -21.60 6.67 -16.73
N PRO A 133 -20.59 7.49 -17.06
CA PRO A 133 -20.23 8.65 -16.25
C PRO A 133 -21.37 9.67 -16.27
N ALA A 134 -21.66 10.28 -15.13
CA ALA A 134 -22.66 11.34 -15.03
C ALA A 134 -22.00 12.69 -14.77
N THR A 135 -22.53 13.74 -15.40
CA THR A 135 -22.13 15.12 -15.15
C THR A 135 -23.06 15.74 -14.11
N ILE A 136 -22.47 16.24 -13.03
CA ILE A 136 -23.18 16.89 -11.93
C ILE A 136 -22.85 18.38 -11.96
N VAL A 137 -23.85 19.21 -11.69
CA VAL A 137 -23.67 20.63 -11.44
C VAL A 137 -24.06 20.92 -9.99
N SER A 138 -23.15 21.54 -9.25
CA SER A 138 -23.32 21.88 -7.85
C SER A 138 -23.38 23.39 -7.66
N SER A 139 -24.37 23.86 -6.91
CA SER A 139 -24.43 25.23 -6.41
C SER A 139 -23.38 25.47 -5.31
N ALA A 140 -23.11 26.74 -4.96
CA ALA A 140 -22.17 27.08 -3.88
C ALA A 140 -22.53 26.41 -2.54
N ARG A 141 -23.82 26.27 -2.23
CA ARG A 141 -24.28 25.56 -1.00
C ARG A 141 -24.00 24.06 -1.09
N GLN A 142 -24.28 23.44 -2.23
CA GLN A 142 -24.02 22.03 -2.45
C GLN A 142 -22.52 21.71 -2.48
N GLN A 143 -21.69 22.64 -2.98
CA GLN A 143 -20.24 22.54 -2.95
C GLN A 143 -19.72 22.52 -1.51
N LYS A 144 -20.23 23.41 -0.64
CA LYS A 144 -19.92 23.36 0.80
C LYS A 144 -20.35 22.05 1.46
N ASN A 145 -21.47 21.46 1.04
CA ASN A 145 -21.90 20.15 1.54
C ASN A 145 -20.88 19.05 1.15
N ILE A 146 -20.34 19.08 -0.07
CA ILE A 146 -19.30 18.14 -0.51
C ILE A 146 -18.04 18.28 0.35
N GLU A 147 -17.61 19.52 0.61
CA GLU A 147 -16.45 19.82 1.47
C GLU A 147 -16.65 19.29 2.90
N GLN A 148 -17.83 19.49 3.49
CA GLN A 148 -18.16 18.95 4.81
C GLN A 148 -18.14 17.42 4.86
N ILE A 149 -18.61 16.76 3.80
CA ILE A 149 -18.53 15.29 3.69
C ILE A 149 -17.07 14.86 3.62
N ALA A 150 -16.25 15.54 2.80
CA ALA A 150 -14.82 15.26 2.68
C ALA A 150 -14.11 15.38 4.04
N GLU A 151 -14.35 16.47 4.77
CA GLU A 151 -13.80 16.68 6.12
C GLU A 151 -14.17 15.55 7.09
N LYS A 152 -15.45 15.14 7.12
CA LYS A 152 -15.90 14.02 7.95
C LYS A 152 -15.24 12.71 7.56
N MET A 153 -15.08 12.44 6.26
CA MET A 153 -14.40 11.23 5.78
C MET A 153 -12.90 11.22 6.13
N ILE A 154 -12.25 12.38 6.11
CA ILE A 154 -10.85 12.53 6.56
C ILE A 154 -10.74 12.31 8.07
N GLN A 155 -11.58 12.97 8.86
CA GLN A 155 -11.57 12.88 10.33
C GLN A 155 -11.88 11.47 10.84
N SER A 156 -12.74 10.73 10.14
CA SER A 156 -13.07 9.33 10.47
C SER A 156 -12.05 8.31 9.97
N GLY A 157 -10.98 8.75 9.29
CA GLY A 157 -9.95 7.87 8.76
C GLY A 157 -10.38 7.02 7.56
N MET A 158 -11.44 7.42 6.85
CA MET A 158 -11.87 6.78 5.60
C MET A 158 -11.08 7.32 4.39
N VAL A 159 -10.68 8.59 4.45
CA VAL A 159 -9.85 9.26 3.45
C VAL A 159 -8.48 9.55 4.04
N PHE A 160 -7.43 9.13 3.35
CA PHE A 160 -6.04 9.42 3.72
C PHE A 160 -5.47 10.41 2.70
N MET A 161 -4.94 11.54 3.18
CA MET A 161 -4.31 12.57 2.36
C MET A 161 -2.79 12.42 2.37
N ASP A 162 -2.29 11.22 2.07
CA ASP A 162 -0.86 10.88 2.16
C ASP A 162 -0.27 10.41 0.82
N TYR A 163 -0.95 10.70 -0.29
CA TYR A 163 -0.54 10.30 -1.64
C TYR A 163 -0.42 8.78 -1.81
N GLY A 164 -1.10 7.99 -0.97
CA GLY A 164 -0.93 6.53 -0.92
C GLY A 164 0.35 6.09 -0.19
N GLY A 165 0.90 6.96 0.66
CA GLY A 165 2.15 6.78 1.39
C GLY A 165 3.39 6.87 0.50
N ARG A 166 3.34 7.66 -0.58
CA ARG A 166 4.46 7.85 -1.51
C ARG A 166 5.22 9.13 -1.22
N THR A 167 6.54 9.07 -1.36
CA THR A 167 7.41 10.26 -1.24
C THR A 167 7.40 11.08 -2.54
N ASP A 168 7.87 12.32 -2.49
CA ASP A 168 7.93 13.18 -3.69
C ASP A 168 8.85 12.62 -4.79
N GLU A 169 9.90 11.90 -4.39
CA GLU A 169 10.82 11.21 -5.29
C GLU A 169 10.14 10.02 -5.97
N GLU A 170 9.42 9.20 -5.21
CA GLU A 170 8.61 8.08 -5.73
C GLU A 170 7.51 8.58 -6.68
N LEU A 171 6.79 9.63 -6.27
CA LEU A 171 5.77 10.28 -7.11
C LEU A 171 6.38 10.78 -8.42
N ARG A 172 7.56 11.41 -8.38
CA ARG A 172 8.25 11.85 -9.60
C ARG A 172 8.69 10.70 -10.49
N ALA A 173 9.18 9.61 -9.93
CA ALA A 173 9.68 8.46 -10.68
C ALA A 173 8.54 7.68 -11.35
N GLU A 174 7.40 7.53 -10.65
CA GLU A 174 6.25 6.75 -11.11
C GLU A 174 5.32 7.54 -12.04
N MET A 175 5.28 8.87 -11.94
CA MET A 175 4.41 9.72 -12.78
C MET A 175 4.75 9.56 -14.27
N PRO A 176 3.81 9.02 -15.09
CA PRO A 176 3.96 8.96 -16.53
C PRO A 176 4.30 10.34 -17.11
N ALA A 177 5.02 10.40 -18.23
CA ALA A 177 5.37 11.68 -18.87
C ALA A 177 4.16 12.58 -19.17
N GLN A 178 2.96 11.99 -19.32
CA GLN A 178 1.70 12.67 -19.62
C GLN A 178 0.91 13.08 -18.37
N GLN A 179 1.21 12.52 -17.18
CA GLN A 179 0.53 12.85 -15.94
C GLN A 179 1.36 13.89 -15.18
N THR A 180 0.82 15.10 -15.06
CA THR A 180 1.49 16.22 -14.41
C THR A 180 1.06 16.41 -12.96
N GLU A 181 0.00 15.74 -12.53
CA GLU A 181 -0.62 15.92 -11.22
C GLU A 181 -1.07 14.59 -10.57
N THR A 182 -0.98 14.55 -9.25
CA THR A 182 -1.50 13.44 -8.43
C THR A 182 -2.21 14.00 -7.20
N TYR A 183 -3.41 13.51 -6.94
CA TYR A 183 -4.21 13.93 -5.78
C TYR A 183 -3.77 13.21 -4.50
N ALA A 184 -3.83 13.92 -3.37
CA ALA A 184 -3.45 13.39 -2.06
C ALA A 184 -4.33 12.20 -1.63
N ILE A 185 -5.60 12.21 -2.04
CA ILE A 185 -6.58 11.13 -1.79
C ILE A 185 -6.52 10.00 -2.84
N GLY A 186 -5.65 10.12 -3.84
CA GLY A 186 -5.52 9.20 -4.97
C GLY A 186 -6.37 9.59 -6.19
N ASP A 187 -5.90 9.21 -7.38
CA ASP A 187 -6.47 9.67 -8.66
C ASP A 187 -7.82 9.02 -9.02
N LEU A 188 -8.11 7.84 -8.45
CA LEU A 188 -9.39 7.15 -8.64
C LEU A 188 -10.52 7.74 -7.76
N GLY A 189 -10.16 8.51 -6.73
CA GLY A 189 -11.07 8.97 -5.69
C GLY A 189 -11.42 7.92 -4.65
N VAL A 190 -12.16 8.35 -3.63
CA VAL A 190 -12.59 7.51 -2.50
C VAL A 190 -14.10 7.34 -2.51
N ALA A 191 -14.60 6.11 -2.41
CA ALA A 191 -16.03 5.84 -2.43
C ALA A 191 -16.74 6.51 -1.24
N ILE A 192 -17.86 7.19 -1.52
CA ILE A 192 -18.69 7.78 -0.47
C ILE A 192 -19.55 6.70 0.18
N PRO A 193 -19.65 6.65 1.53
CA PRO A 193 -20.40 5.61 2.25
C PRO A 193 -21.89 5.55 1.91
N TYR A 194 -22.53 6.70 1.70
CA TYR A 194 -23.93 6.77 1.30
C TYR A 194 -24.11 7.79 0.18
N ALA A 195 -24.74 7.37 -0.91
CA ALA A 195 -25.19 8.25 -1.97
C ALA A 195 -26.45 7.71 -2.63
N GLU A 196 -27.35 8.60 -3.04
CA GLU A 196 -28.60 8.26 -3.72
C GLU A 196 -29.01 9.38 -4.68
N VAL A 197 -29.80 9.06 -5.70
CA VAL A 197 -30.42 10.06 -6.57
C VAL A 197 -31.88 10.22 -6.20
N GLN A 198 -32.26 11.43 -5.78
CA GLN A 198 -33.62 11.80 -5.40
C GLN A 198 -34.18 12.87 -6.34
N LEU A 199 -35.50 12.91 -6.50
CA LEU A 199 -36.19 13.95 -7.26
C LEU A 199 -36.56 15.10 -6.34
N VAL A 200 -35.76 16.17 -6.34
CA VAL A 200 -36.05 17.39 -5.58
C VAL A 200 -36.57 18.44 -6.55
N ALA A 201 -37.80 18.90 -6.36
CA ALA A 201 -38.47 19.84 -7.27
C ALA A 201 -38.45 19.39 -8.75
N GLY A 202 -38.61 18.08 -9.00
CA GLY A 202 -38.62 17.50 -10.35
C GLY A 202 -37.22 17.33 -10.98
N LYS A 203 -36.15 17.68 -10.26
CA LYS A 203 -34.76 17.60 -10.73
C LYS A 203 -34.01 16.42 -10.11
N PRO A 204 -33.23 15.67 -10.89
CA PRO A 204 -32.46 14.52 -10.41
C PRO A 204 -31.28 14.99 -9.56
N THR A 205 -31.50 15.12 -8.25
CA THR A 205 -30.54 15.63 -7.28
C THR A 205 -29.86 14.49 -6.57
N VAL A 206 -28.53 14.49 -6.56
CA VAL A 206 -27.73 13.56 -5.77
C VAL A 206 -27.73 14.04 -4.32
N VAL A 207 -28.05 13.12 -3.42
CA VAL A 207 -27.81 13.28 -1.98
C VAL A 207 -26.69 12.35 -1.57
N ALA A 208 -25.80 12.80 -0.69
CA ALA A 208 -24.66 12.03 -0.24
C ALA A 208 -24.31 12.33 1.22
N GLY A 209 -23.65 11.40 1.89
CA GLY A 209 -23.24 11.57 3.29
C GLY A 209 -22.51 10.35 3.85
N MET A 210 -22.21 10.41 5.15
CA MET A 210 -21.62 9.29 5.90
C MET A 210 -22.61 8.13 6.07
N ASN A 211 -23.91 8.43 6.06
CA ASN A 211 -25.02 7.51 6.18
C ASN A 211 -26.29 8.19 5.66
N GLN A 212 -27.42 7.47 5.65
CA GLN A 212 -28.71 7.98 5.18
C GLN A 212 -29.26 9.14 6.03
N MET A 213 -29.00 9.15 7.35
CA MET A 213 -29.52 10.17 8.27
C MET A 213 -28.84 11.53 8.08
N GLU A 214 -27.58 11.52 7.67
CA GLU A 214 -26.76 12.72 7.43
C GLU A 214 -26.69 13.11 5.95
N ALA A 215 -27.50 12.49 5.10
CA ALA A 215 -27.45 12.72 3.66
C ALA A 215 -27.90 14.15 3.32
N VAL A 216 -27.06 14.87 2.58
CA VAL A 216 -27.29 16.25 2.15
C VAL A 216 -27.23 16.35 0.63
N PRO A 217 -27.96 17.31 0.01
CA PRO A 217 -27.91 17.49 -1.43
C PRO A 217 -26.54 18.00 -1.87
N VAL A 218 -25.94 17.37 -2.87
CA VAL A 218 -24.57 17.64 -3.34
C VAL A 218 -24.50 18.07 -4.80
N GLY A 219 -25.57 17.90 -5.58
CA GLY A 219 -25.65 18.46 -6.93
C GLY A 219 -26.76 17.85 -7.78
N GLU A 220 -27.01 18.45 -8.94
CA GLU A 220 -28.00 18.00 -9.92
C GLU A 220 -27.33 17.26 -11.09
N ILE A 221 -27.87 16.10 -11.47
CA ILE A 221 -27.39 15.35 -12.64
C ILE A 221 -27.95 15.98 -13.91
N THR A 222 -27.07 16.50 -14.75
CA THR A 222 -27.45 17.13 -16.03
C THR A 222 -27.33 16.15 -17.21
N LYS A 223 -26.29 15.31 -17.20
CA LYS A 223 -25.98 14.37 -18.28
C LYS A 223 -25.61 12.99 -17.74
N VAL A 224 -25.90 11.96 -18.52
CA VAL A 224 -25.47 10.57 -18.30
C VAL A 224 -24.88 10.07 -19.61
N GLY A 225 -23.59 9.76 -19.60
CA GLY A 225 -22.81 9.54 -20.82
C GLY A 225 -22.83 10.80 -21.70
N LEU A 226 -23.26 10.64 -22.95
CA LEU A 226 -23.36 11.73 -23.91
C LEU A 226 -24.77 12.37 -23.95
N SER A 227 -25.74 11.79 -23.25
CA SER A 227 -27.15 12.20 -23.31
C SER A 227 -27.53 13.06 -22.10
N SER A 228 -28.57 13.89 -22.25
CA SER A 228 -29.20 14.54 -21.10
C SER A 228 -29.82 13.49 -20.17
N TYR A 229 -29.91 13.78 -18.87
CA TYR A 229 -30.49 12.84 -17.92
C TYR A 229 -31.92 12.40 -18.32
N GLN A 230 -32.73 13.34 -18.80
CA GLN A 230 -34.11 13.05 -19.20
C GLN A 230 -34.19 12.11 -20.41
N ALA A 231 -33.37 12.33 -21.44
CA ALA A 231 -33.31 11.46 -22.61
C ALA A 231 -32.82 10.05 -22.21
N ALA A 232 -31.77 9.97 -21.41
CA ALA A 232 -31.24 8.69 -20.92
C ALA A 232 -32.26 7.91 -20.09
N LYS A 233 -33.06 8.60 -19.25
CA LYS A 233 -34.11 8.02 -18.40
C LYS A 233 -35.35 7.56 -19.18
N ALA A 234 -35.64 8.19 -20.33
CA ALA A 234 -36.74 7.78 -21.19
C ALA A 234 -36.47 6.39 -21.81
N GLU A 235 -35.25 6.17 -22.29
CA GLU A 235 -34.84 4.93 -22.96
C GLU A 235 -34.42 3.82 -21.99
N ASN A 236 -33.93 4.20 -20.79
CA ASN A 236 -33.32 3.27 -19.84
C ASN A 236 -33.84 3.48 -18.41
N HIS A 237 -33.79 2.42 -17.62
CA HIS A 237 -33.80 2.53 -16.16
C HIS A 237 -32.39 2.90 -15.69
N LEU A 238 -32.29 3.98 -14.92
CA LEU A 238 -31.03 4.51 -14.41
C LEU A 238 -30.93 4.25 -12.91
N TYR A 239 -29.78 3.76 -12.47
CA TYR A 239 -29.48 3.48 -11.07
C TYR A 239 -28.15 4.13 -10.70
N LEU A 240 -28.07 4.74 -9.53
CA LEU A 240 -26.80 5.21 -9.01
C LEU A 240 -25.92 4.00 -8.72
N ALA A 241 -24.80 3.88 -9.42
CA ALA A 241 -23.88 2.78 -9.16
C ALA A 241 -22.90 3.17 -8.06
N ASN A 242 -22.05 4.16 -8.35
CA ASN A 242 -20.97 4.57 -7.46
C ASN A 242 -20.89 6.09 -7.41
N ALA A 243 -20.57 6.63 -6.24
CA ALA A 243 -20.17 8.02 -6.04
C ALA A 243 -18.78 8.05 -5.38
N PHE A 244 -17.83 8.72 -6.02
CA PHE A 244 -16.47 8.88 -5.53
C PHE A 244 -16.19 10.35 -5.23
N LEU A 245 -15.61 10.59 -4.07
CA LEU A 245 -14.98 11.86 -3.71
C LEU A 245 -13.65 11.98 -4.45
N ILE A 246 -13.47 13.06 -5.22
CA ILE A 246 -12.26 13.39 -5.96
C ILE A 246 -11.82 14.84 -5.64
N GLY A 247 -10.61 15.23 -6.03
CA GLY A 247 -10.10 16.59 -5.83
C GLY A 247 -9.32 16.77 -4.52
N GLY A 248 -9.31 18.00 -4.00
CA GLY A 248 -8.57 18.36 -2.80
C GLY A 248 -7.13 18.75 -3.10
N GLU A 249 -6.26 18.53 -2.11
CA GLU A 249 -4.82 18.74 -2.24
C GLU A 249 -4.25 17.86 -3.36
N LYS A 250 -3.44 18.45 -4.23
CA LYS A 250 -2.73 17.77 -5.30
C LYS A 250 -1.27 18.21 -5.35
N LYS A 251 -0.42 17.33 -5.83
CA LYS A 251 0.98 17.63 -6.16
C LYS A 251 1.16 17.69 -7.66
N VAL A 252 1.71 18.80 -8.14
CA VAL A 252 1.98 19.07 -9.55
C VAL A 252 3.49 19.07 -9.78
N ARG A 253 3.94 18.49 -10.90
CA ARG A 253 5.37 18.47 -11.26
C ARG A 253 5.82 19.87 -11.69
N GLY A 254 6.62 20.53 -10.86
CA GLY A 254 7.30 21.79 -11.14
C GLY A 254 8.70 21.60 -11.75
N ARG A 255 9.35 22.74 -12.07
CA ARG A 255 10.70 22.76 -12.68
C ARG A 255 11.80 22.26 -11.74
N SER A 256 11.67 22.53 -10.43
CA SER A 256 12.68 22.20 -9.40
C SER A 256 12.19 21.18 -8.36
N GLY A 257 10.94 20.73 -8.43
CA GLY A 257 10.34 19.86 -7.42
C GLY A 257 8.84 19.67 -7.61
N MET A 258 8.18 19.03 -6.64
CA MET A 258 6.72 18.94 -6.60
C MET A 258 6.14 20.19 -5.92
N ILE A 259 5.08 20.74 -6.50
CA ILE A 259 4.36 21.90 -5.96
C ILE A 259 3.02 21.42 -5.42
N VAL A 260 2.65 21.85 -4.21
CA VAL A 260 1.35 21.55 -3.63
C VAL A 260 0.35 22.61 -4.08
N GLU A 261 -0.75 22.15 -4.68
CA GLU A 261 -1.90 22.96 -5.06
C GLU A 261 -3.15 22.39 -4.42
N ASN A 262 -4.22 23.17 -4.33
CA ASN A 262 -5.47 22.72 -3.76
C ASN A 262 -6.63 23.06 -4.69
N GLU A 263 -7.48 22.07 -4.94
CA GLU A 263 -8.71 22.22 -5.69
C GLU A 263 -9.92 21.84 -4.83
N PRO A 264 -11.09 22.45 -5.06
CA PRO A 264 -12.30 22.05 -4.37
C PRO A 264 -12.61 20.56 -4.58
N TYR A 265 -13.02 19.89 -3.52
CA TYR A 265 -13.52 18.53 -3.59
C TYR A 265 -14.75 18.43 -4.50
N ARG A 266 -14.84 17.39 -5.31
CA ARG A 266 -15.93 17.15 -6.25
C ARG A 266 -16.38 15.70 -6.19
N LEU A 267 -17.54 15.43 -6.77
CA LEU A 267 -18.07 14.08 -6.90
C LEU A 267 -17.97 13.57 -8.32
N LYS A 268 -17.43 12.37 -8.45
CA LYS A 268 -17.48 11.57 -9.68
C LYS A 268 -18.57 10.51 -9.51
N ILE A 269 -19.60 10.58 -10.34
CA ILE A 269 -20.71 9.64 -10.29
C ILE A 269 -20.73 8.76 -11.54
N ASN A 270 -20.96 7.48 -11.30
CA ASN A 270 -21.28 6.51 -12.34
C ASN A 270 -22.73 6.05 -12.15
N ILE A 271 -23.47 6.04 -13.26
CA ILE A 271 -24.85 5.57 -13.33
C ILE A 271 -24.86 4.23 -14.06
N ALA A 272 -25.41 3.20 -13.43
CA ALA A 272 -25.75 1.97 -14.12
C ALA A 272 -27.04 2.15 -14.92
N TYR A 273 -27.09 1.60 -16.12
CA TYR A 273 -28.30 1.61 -16.94
C TYR A 273 -28.78 0.20 -17.29
N LYS A 274 -30.10 0.06 -17.41
CA LYS A 274 -30.76 -1.13 -17.96
C LYS A 274 -31.76 -0.68 -19.00
N ARG A 275 -31.60 -1.14 -20.24
CA ARG A 275 -32.49 -0.78 -21.35
C ARG A 275 -33.93 -1.20 -21.03
N ARG A 276 -34.91 -0.34 -21.30
CA ARG A 276 -36.31 -0.78 -21.27
C ARG A 276 -36.52 -1.79 -22.38
N GLN A 277 -36.96 -3.00 -22.01
CA GLN A 277 -37.50 -3.92 -23.00
C GLN A 277 -38.84 -3.34 -23.45
N ILE A 278 -38.85 -2.72 -24.63
CA ILE A 278 -40.10 -2.42 -25.32
C ILE A 278 -40.59 -3.77 -25.80
N SER A 279 -41.57 -4.35 -25.11
CA SER A 279 -42.32 -5.47 -25.66
C SER A 279 -42.95 -4.99 -26.96
N LEU A 280 -42.38 -5.38 -28.09
CA LEU A 280 -43.09 -5.38 -29.36
C LEU A 280 -44.27 -6.35 -29.17
N SER A 281 -45.42 -5.82 -28.76
CA SER A 281 -46.70 -6.49 -28.98
C SER A 281 -46.78 -6.73 -30.49
N LYS A 282 -46.66 -7.99 -30.89
CA LYS A 282 -47.17 -8.43 -32.18
C LYS A 282 -48.69 -8.37 -32.16
#